data_AF-A0A0P1BGK5-F1
#
_entry.id   AF-A0A0P1BGK5-F1
#
_cell.length_a   1.000
_cell.length_b   1.000
_cell.length_c   1.000
_cell.angle_alpha   90.00
_cell.angle_beta   90.00
_cell.angle_gamma   90.00
#
_symmetry.space_group_name_H-M   'P 1'
#
loop_
_entity.id
_entity.type
_entity.pdbx_description
1 polymer ?
#
loop_
_entity_poly.entity_id
_entity_poly.type
_entity_poly.pdbx_seq_one_letter_code
_entity_poly.pdbx_strand_id
1 'polypeptide(L)'
;MSGVEGVRITGPLKEEHKRILTPDAVKFLALLHRSFDERRIRLLQNRVLRQQGFDAGQLPNFLPHTAHIREDKTWKCAPPAPGLRDRRVEITGPVDRKMVINALNSG
;
A
#
# COMPACT_ATOMS: atom_id res chain seq x y z
N MET A 1 26.06 -8.33 -1.04
CA MET A 1 25.10 -9.19 -1.79
C MET A 1 23.96 -9.54 -0.83
N SER A 2 22.71 -9.64 -1.32
CA SER A 2 21.50 -9.84 -0.49
C SER A 2 21.39 -11.23 0.14
N GLY A 3 22.14 -12.23 -0.36
CA GLY A 3 22.02 -13.63 0.06
C GLY A 3 20.72 -14.31 -0.40
N VAL A 4 19.85 -13.59 -1.13
CA VAL A 4 18.57 -14.10 -1.63
C VAL A 4 18.61 -14.11 -3.16
N GLU A 5 18.28 -15.26 -3.75
CA GLU A 5 18.31 -15.47 -5.19
C GLU A 5 17.47 -14.43 -5.95
N GLY A 6 18.02 -13.88 -7.03
CA GLY A 6 17.33 -12.89 -7.86
C GLY A 6 17.11 -11.51 -7.20
N VAL A 7 17.66 -11.27 -6.00
CA VAL A 7 17.55 -9.98 -5.31
C VAL A 7 18.87 -9.23 -5.36
N ARG A 8 18.85 -7.97 -5.81
CA ARG A 8 20.00 -7.06 -5.78
C ARG A 8 19.69 -5.83 -4.94
N ILE A 9 20.51 -5.58 -3.92
CA ILE A 9 20.49 -4.32 -3.15
C ILE A 9 21.51 -3.39 -3.80
N THR A 10 21.04 -2.26 -4.36
CA THR A 10 21.86 -1.30 -5.12
C THR A 10 22.27 -0.07 -4.31
N GLY A 11 21.55 0.25 -3.24
CA GLY A 11 21.89 1.35 -2.34
C GLY A 11 23.00 1.00 -1.34
N PRO A 12 23.61 2.02 -0.68
CA PRO A 12 24.63 1.80 0.34
C PRO A 12 24.05 1.05 1.55
N LEU A 13 24.72 -0.03 1.96
CA LEU A 13 24.29 -0.85 3.10
C LEU A 13 25.05 -0.45 4.37
N LYS A 14 24.53 0.56 5.08
CA LYS A 14 25.02 0.97 6.40
C LYS A 14 24.61 -0.04 7.48
N GLU A 15 25.26 0.00 8.64
CA GLU A 15 24.93 -0.88 9.78
C GLU A 15 23.47 -0.75 10.23
N GLU A 16 22.92 0.48 10.21
CA GLU A 16 21.52 0.73 10.54
C GLU A 16 20.54 0.00 9.59
N HIS A 17 20.92 -0.18 8.32
CA HIS A 17 20.10 -0.89 7.33
C HIS A 17 20.08 -2.40 7.57
N LYS A 18 21.17 -2.98 8.10
CA LYS A 18 21.26 -4.43 8.33
C LYS A 18 20.24 -4.94 9.35
N ARG A 19 19.81 -4.07 10.27
CA ARG A 19 18.76 -4.38 11.25
C ARG A 19 17.36 -4.49 10.62
N ILE A 20 17.15 -3.83 9.48
CA ILE A 20 15.88 -3.84 8.73
C ILE A 20 15.92 -4.86 7.61
N LEU A 21 16.99 -4.86 6.81
CA LEU A 21 17.22 -5.76 5.67
C LEU A 21 17.89 -7.06 6.14
N THR A 22 17.28 -7.72 7.13
CA THR A 22 17.71 -9.05 7.56
C THR A 22 17.47 -10.07 6.45
N PRO A 23 18.17 -11.22 6.43
CA PRO A 23 17.96 -12.24 5.41
C PRO A 23 16.49 -12.66 5.27
N ASP A 24 15.77 -12.83 6.38
CA ASP A 24 14.38 -13.26 6.36
C ASP A 24 13.43 -12.14 5.90
N ALA A 25 13.70 -10.89 6.26
CA ALA A 25 12.96 -9.75 5.71
C ALA A 25 13.14 -9.65 4.19
N VAL A 26 14.37 -9.84 3.68
CA VAL A 26 14.65 -9.79 2.25
C VAL A 26 14.00 -10.98 1.51
N LYS A 27 13.99 -12.18 2.10
CA LYS A 27 13.26 -13.33 1.55
C LYS A 27 11.75 -13.05 1.46
N PHE A 28 11.19 -12.46 2.51
CA PHE A 28 9.77 -12.11 2.54
C PHE A 28 9.42 -11.05 1.49
N LEU A 29 10.25 -10.00 1.35
CA LEU A 29 10.08 -8.99 0.29
C LEU A 29 10.16 -9.61 -1.11
N ALA A 30 11.09 -10.54 -1.32
CA ALA A 30 11.21 -11.26 -2.60
C ALA A 30 9.95 -12.08 -2.91
N LEU A 31 9.38 -12.76 -1.89
CA LEU A 31 8.12 -13.48 -2.03
C LEU A 31 6.97 -12.53 -2.41
N LEU A 32 6.81 -11.41 -1.71
CA LEU A 32 5.77 -10.42 -2.02
C LEU A 32 5.91 -9.89 -3.45
N HIS A 33 7.12 -9.53 -3.87
CA HIS A 33 7.37 -9.03 -5.23
C HIS A 33 7.00 -10.08 -6.28
N ARG A 34 7.49 -11.32 -6.14
CA ARG A 34 7.19 -12.41 -7.08
C ARG A 34 5.69 -12.72 -7.15
N SER A 35 4.97 -12.64 -6.04
CA SER A 35 3.54 -12.94 -5.97
C SER A 35 2.65 -11.83 -6.53
N PHE A 36 3.04 -10.56 -6.42
CA PHE A 36 2.10 -9.44 -6.62
C PHE A 36 2.54 -8.39 -7.64
N ASP A 37 3.82 -8.34 -8.03
CA ASP A 37 4.32 -7.23 -8.86
C ASP A 37 3.73 -7.24 -10.27
N GLU A 38 3.52 -8.42 -10.86
CA GLU A 38 2.88 -8.55 -12.17
C GLU A 38 1.47 -7.93 -12.17
N ARG A 39 0.69 -8.18 -11.10
CA ARG A 39 -0.64 -7.57 -10.94
C ARG A 39 -0.53 -6.06 -10.73
N ARG A 40 0.43 -5.59 -9.93
CA ARG A 40 0.69 -4.15 -9.74
C ARG A 40 0.94 -3.45 -11.09
N ILE A 41 1.79 -4.03 -11.93
CA ILE A 41 2.12 -3.48 -13.27
C ILE A 41 0.86 -3.44 -14.15
N ARG A 42 0.09 -4.52 -14.22
CA ARG A 42 -1.19 -4.56 -14.97
C ARG A 42 -2.16 -3.48 -14.50
N LEU A 43 -2.26 -3.23 -13.20
CA LEU A 43 -3.12 -2.18 -12.65
C LEU A 43 -2.64 -0.77 -13.04
N LEU A 44 -1.33 -0.54 -13.13
CA LEU A 44 -0.78 0.73 -13.62
C LEU A 44 -1.10 0.95 -15.10
N GLN A 45 -0.99 -0.10 -15.92
CA GLN A 45 -1.40 -0.04 -17.34
C GLN A 45 -2.89 0.25 -17.47
N ASN A 46 -3.74 -0.38 -16.65
CA ASN A 46 -5.17 -0.12 -16.64
C ASN A 46 -5.50 1.34 -16.28
N ARG A 47 -4.69 2.01 -15.44
CA ARG A 47 -4.86 3.44 -15.16
C ARG A 47 -4.62 4.29 -16.41
N VAL A 48 -3.59 3.96 -17.20
CA VAL A 48 -3.32 4.66 -18.48
C VAL A 48 -4.47 4.46 -19.45
N LEU A 49 -4.95 3.22 -19.63
CA LEU A 49 -6.09 2.93 -20.49
C LEU A 49 -7.37 3.64 -20.03
N ARG A 50 -7.61 3.70 -18.71
CA ARG A 50 -8.76 4.40 -18.16
C ARG A 50 -8.68 5.91 -18.42
N GLN A 51 -7.49 6.49 -18.29
CA GLN A 51 -7.26 7.90 -18.56
C GLN A 51 -7.52 8.24 -20.04
N GLN A 52 -7.08 7.40 -20.99
CA GLN A 52 -7.37 7.59 -22.42
C GLN A 52 -8.88 7.67 -22.71
N GLY A 53 -9.69 6.86 -22.01
CA GLY A 53 -11.14 6.94 -22.12
C GLY A 53 -11.68 8.29 -21.64
N PHE A 54 -11.13 8.83 -20.55
CA PHE A 54 -11.49 10.15 -20.04
C PHE A 54 -11.08 11.27 -20.98
N ASP A 55 -9.88 11.19 -21.56
CA ASP A 55 -9.38 12.17 -22.52
C ASP A 55 -10.23 12.17 -23.82
N ALA A 56 -10.83 11.03 -24.17
CA ALA A 56 -11.80 10.89 -25.25
C ALA A 56 -13.23 11.38 -24.89
N GLY A 57 -13.42 12.02 -23.74
CA GLY A 57 -14.68 12.64 -23.31
C GLY A 57 -15.58 11.75 -22.44
N GLN A 58 -15.14 10.55 -22.05
CA GLN A 58 -15.89 9.77 -21.05
C GLN A 58 -15.76 10.43 -19.68
N LEU A 59 -16.85 10.57 -18.95
CA LEU A 59 -16.81 11.01 -17.55
C LEU A 59 -16.89 9.82 -16.59
N PRO A 60 -16.24 9.90 -15.41
CA PRO A 60 -16.42 8.90 -14.36
C PRO A 60 -17.89 8.78 -13.95
N ASN A 61 -18.37 7.55 -13.78
CA ASN A 61 -19.70 7.27 -13.24
C ASN A 61 -19.69 5.91 -12.51
N PHE A 62 -20.76 5.61 -11.77
CA PHE A 62 -20.95 4.31 -11.12
C PHE A 62 -21.01 3.18 -12.15
N LEU A 63 -20.32 2.09 -11.84
CA LEU A 63 -20.31 0.90 -12.70
C LEU A 63 -21.65 0.15 -12.55
N PRO A 64 -22.38 -0.13 -13.65
CA PRO A 64 -23.65 -0.86 -13.58
C PRO A 64 -23.49 -2.28 -13.03
N HIS A 65 -22.42 -2.98 -13.41
CA HIS A 65 -22.20 -4.37 -13.01
C HIS A 65 -21.91 -4.55 -11.51
N THR A 66 -21.56 -3.48 -10.78
CA THR A 66 -21.40 -3.51 -9.32
C THR A 66 -22.60 -2.93 -8.55
N ALA A 67 -23.73 -2.68 -9.22
CA ALA A 67 -24.94 -2.14 -8.58
C ALA A 67 -25.45 -3.03 -7.44
N HIS A 68 -25.51 -4.34 -7.68
CA HIS A 68 -25.96 -5.33 -6.69
C HIS A 68 -25.16 -5.29 -5.38
N ILE A 69 -23.86 -4.98 -5.42
CA ILE A 69 -23.03 -4.83 -4.22
C ILE A 69 -23.44 -3.57 -3.44
N ARG A 70 -23.71 -2.46 -4.14
CA ARG A 70 -24.08 -1.19 -3.50
C ARG A 70 -25.50 -1.22 -2.92
N GLU A 71 -26.39 -1.97 -3.54
CA GLU A 71 -27.80 -2.07 -3.16
C GLU A 71 -28.06 -3.07 -2.04
N ASP A 72 -27.15 -4.03 -1.84
CA ASP A 72 -27.23 -4.99 -0.76
C ASP A 72 -26.96 -4.31 0.60
N LYS A 73 -28.02 -4.21 1.43
CA LYS A 73 -27.97 -3.64 2.78
C LYS A 73 -27.50 -4.62 3.86
N THR A 74 -27.28 -5.88 3.50
CA THR A 74 -27.00 -6.96 4.46
C THR A 74 -25.52 -7.07 4.77
N TRP A 75 -24.64 -6.74 3.83
CA TRP A 75 -23.20 -6.83 4.04
C TRP A 75 -22.66 -5.65 4.84
N LYS A 76 -21.64 -5.94 5.65
CA LYS A 76 -20.85 -4.95 6.38
C LYS A 76 -19.38 -5.34 6.30
N CYS A 77 -18.47 -4.37 6.43
CA CYS A 77 -17.05 -4.66 6.56
C CYS A 77 -16.75 -5.39 7.88
N ALA A 78 -15.55 -5.97 7.98
CA ALA A 78 -15.06 -6.54 9.22
C ALA A 78 -15.03 -5.46 10.34
N PRO A 79 -15.30 -5.83 11.60
CA PRO A 79 -15.26 -4.88 12.71
C PRO A 79 -13.85 -4.28 12.87
N PRO A 80 -13.73 -3.00 13.29
CA PRO A 80 -12.43 -2.39 13.54
C PRO A 80 -11.65 -3.14 14.64
N ALA A 81 -10.35 -3.32 14.41
CA ALA A 81 -9.43 -3.84 15.42
C ALA A 81 -9.34 -2.90 16.65
N PRO A 82 -8.90 -3.39 17.83
CA PRO A 82 -8.63 -2.54 18.99
C PRO A 82 -7.76 -1.33 18.62
N GLY A 83 -8.14 -0.14 19.10
CA GLY A 83 -7.46 1.12 18.77
C GLY A 83 -7.93 1.83 17.48
N LEU A 84 -8.80 1.21 16.66
CA LEU A 84 -9.29 1.80 15.40
C LEU A 84 -10.75 2.28 15.43
N ARG A 85 -11.39 2.30 16.61
CA ARG A 85 -12.81 2.71 16.76
C ARG A 85 -12.99 4.21 16.87
N ASP A 86 -12.12 4.89 17.62
CA ASP A 86 -12.13 6.34 17.78
C ASP A 86 -10.94 6.95 17.04
N ARG A 87 -11.20 7.53 15.87
CA ARG A 87 -10.22 8.16 14.98
C ARG A 87 -10.64 9.59 14.68
N ARG A 88 -11.20 10.29 15.68
CA ARG A 88 -11.80 11.63 15.53
C ARG A 88 -10.82 12.68 14.99
N VAL A 89 -9.53 12.51 15.27
CA VAL A 89 -8.43 13.35 14.79
C VAL A 89 -7.27 12.43 14.43
N GLU A 90 -6.68 12.66 13.27
CA GLU A 90 -5.46 11.98 12.82
C GLU A 90 -4.42 13.02 12.41
N ILE A 91 -3.17 12.81 12.81
CA ILE A 91 -2.04 13.63 12.40
C ILE A 91 -1.20 12.86 11.39
N THR A 92 -0.83 13.52 10.29
CA THR A 92 0.09 12.96 9.29
C THR A 92 1.44 13.66 9.40
N GLY A 93 2.53 12.92 9.20
CA GLY A 93 3.88 13.48 9.23
C GLY A 93 4.92 12.54 8.65
N PRO A 94 6.17 13.02 8.51
CA PRO A 94 7.29 12.20 8.06
C PRO A 94 7.65 11.12 9.09
N VAL A 95 8.44 10.13 8.64
CA VAL A 95 8.91 9.02 9.47
C VAL A 95 10.20 9.33 10.25
N ASP A 96 10.64 10.59 10.30
CA ASP A 96 11.84 10.94 11.06
C ASP A 96 11.60 10.80 12.57
N ARG A 97 12.67 10.47 13.30
CA ARG A 97 12.56 10.12 14.73
C ARG A 97 11.89 11.21 15.57
N LYS A 98 12.21 12.49 15.32
CA LYS A 98 11.68 13.59 16.12
C LYS A 98 10.19 13.79 15.82
N MET A 99 9.81 13.74 14.55
CA MET A 99 8.41 13.91 14.14
C MET A 99 7.53 12.74 14.55
N VAL A 100 8.04 11.50 14.52
CA VAL A 100 7.31 10.34 15.07
C VAL A 100 7.01 10.54 16.55
N ILE A 101 7.98 11.00 17.34
CA ILE A 101 7.79 11.29 18.78
C ILE A 101 6.76 12.40 18.97
N ASN A 102 6.89 13.51 18.24
CA ASN A 102 5.96 14.63 18.35
C ASN A 102 4.53 14.24 17.97
N ALA A 103 4.38 13.48 16.89
CA ALA A 103 3.09 13.02 16.41
C ALA A 103 2.43 12.04 17.38
N LEU A 104 3.20 11.11 17.98
CA LEU A 104 2.67 10.19 18.99
C LEU A 104 2.28 10.88 20.31
N ASN A 105 2.77 12.11 20.55
CA ASN A 105 2.49 12.91 21.74
C ASN A 105 1.52 14.09 21.48
N SER A 106 0.88 14.16 20.31
CA SER A 106 0.14 15.37 19.88
C SER A 106 -1.25 15.53 20.49
N GLY A 107 -1.71 14.59 21.32
CA GLY A 107 -3.05 14.56 21.92
C GLY A 107 -3.43 13.16 22.35
#